data_AF-A0A524G4D3-F1
#
_entry.id   AF-A0A524G4D3-F1
#
_cell.length_a   1.000
_cell.length_b   1.000
_cell.length_c   1.000
_cell.angle_alpha   90.00
_cell.angle_beta   90.00
_cell.angle_gamma   90.00
#
_symmetry.space_group_name_H-M   'P 1'
#
loop_
_entity.id
_entity.type
_entity.pdbx_description
1 polymer ?
#
loop_
_entity_poly.entity_id
_entity_poly.type
_entity_poly.pdbx_seq_one_letter_code
_entity_poly.pdbx_strand_id
1 'polypeptide(L)'
;MVDEVISESPRLAQKDWLTSFNELLVPDENNDYISMIYRGKGVKIDEHPLKDRLYMYGCGNCRSINVRIIYAQWSVSVVSANEYWDYEVFCDDCKKYTSRSFSEN
;
A
#
# COMPACT_ATOMS: atom_id res chain seq x y z
N MET A 1 -6.54 3.35 22.34
CA MET A 1 -6.46 4.47 21.39
C MET A 1 -5.77 3.89 20.19
N VAL A 2 -6.42 3.87 19.03
CA VAL A 2 -5.82 3.36 17.79
C VAL A 2 -4.88 4.44 17.30
N ASP A 3 -3.57 4.21 17.39
CA ASP A 3 -2.56 5.18 16.96
C ASP A 3 -2.25 4.97 15.47
N GLU A 4 -2.91 5.74 14.61
CA GLU A 4 -2.53 5.81 13.19
C GLU A 4 -1.18 6.56 13.07
N VAL A 5 -0.09 5.81 12.90
CA VAL A 5 1.24 6.39 12.61
C VAL A 5 1.38 6.61 11.10
N ILE A 6 0.83 7.71 10.60
CA ILE A 6 1.02 8.11 9.20
C ILE A 6 2.45 8.61 8.99
N SER A 7 3.33 7.77 8.45
CA SER A 7 4.64 8.21 7.94
C SER A 7 4.54 8.57 6.46
N GLU A 8 4.36 9.85 6.14
CA GLU A 8 4.41 10.35 4.76
C GLU A 8 5.87 10.63 4.37
N SER A 9 6.61 9.60 3.95
CA SER A 9 7.96 9.77 3.42
C SER A 9 7.96 9.77 1.89
N PRO A 10 8.07 10.92 1.21
CA PRO A 10 8.26 10.92 -0.23
C PRO A 10 9.63 10.35 -0.59
N ARG A 11 9.66 9.17 -1.19
CA ARG A 11 10.88 8.51 -1.67
C ARG A 11 10.96 8.57 -3.21
N LEU A 12 12.12 8.26 -3.79
CA LEU A 12 12.25 7.96 -5.21
C LEU A 12 11.99 6.47 -5.41
N ALA A 13 11.30 6.07 -6.48
CA ALA A 13 11.16 4.64 -6.80
C ALA A 13 12.50 3.96 -6.89
N GLN A 14 12.52 2.71 -6.43
CA GLN A 14 13.54 1.78 -6.87
C GLN A 14 13.41 1.56 -8.38
N LYS A 15 14.55 1.59 -9.09
CA LYS A 15 14.69 1.73 -10.55
C LYS A 15 13.99 0.62 -11.35
N ASP A 16 13.58 -0.45 -10.68
CA ASP A 16 13.06 -1.71 -11.19
C ASP A 16 11.56 -1.94 -10.89
N TRP A 17 10.86 -0.96 -10.30
CA TRP A 17 9.40 -1.06 -10.00
C TRP A 17 8.53 -1.43 -11.21
N LEU A 18 8.95 -1.05 -12.42
CA LEU A 18 8.27 -1.38 -13.68
C LEU A 18 8.44 -2.84 -14.11
N THR A 19 9.45 -3.54 -13.60
CA THR A 19 9.86 -4.87 -14.06
C THR A 19 9.75 -5.94 -12.99
N SER A 20 9.73 -5.57 -11.71
CA SER A 20 10.03 -6.53 -10.65
C SER A 20 8.86 -7.41 -10.20
N PHE A 21 7.60 -7.12 -10.53
CA PHE A 21 6.49 -7.93 -10.00
C PHE A 21 5.30 -8.04 -10.98
N ASN A 22 5.00 -9.28 -11.40
CA ASN A 22 3.85 -9.65 -12.25
C ASN A 22 2.83 -10.54 -11.49
N GLU A 23 3.01 -10.76 -10.18
CA GLU A 23 2.13 -11.62 -9.37
C GLU A 23 1.12 -10.75 -8.62
N LEU A 24 -0.13 -10.82 -9.06
CA LEU A 24 -1.17 -9.81 -8.87
C LEU A 24 -1.86 -9.78 -7.50
N LEU A 25 -1.64 -10.75 -6.62
CA LEU A 25 -2.08 -10.77 -5.23
C LEU A 25 -1.56 -12.09 -4.65
N VAL A 26 -0.67 -12.05 -3.68
CA VAL A 26 -0.16 -13.28 -3.07
C VAL A 26 -0.60 -13.31 -1.60
N PRO A 27 -1.34 -14.36 -1.17
CA PRO A 27 -1.54 -14.60 0.25
C PRO A 27 -0.19 -14.97 0.86
N ASP A 28 0.23 -14.29 1.94
CA ASP A 28 1.41 -14.70 2.69
C ASP A 28 0.96 -15.67 3.79
N GLU A 29 1.36 -16.94 3.64
CA GLU A 29 0.91 -18.10 4.41
C GLU A 29 1.59 -18.21 5.79
N ASN A 30 1.72 -17.11 6.51
CA ASN A 30 2.17 -17.14 7.90
C ASN A 30 0.99 -17.45 8.84
N ASN A 31 1.12 -18.49 9.66
CA ASN A 31 0.05 -18.96 10.57
C ASN A 31 -0.46 -17.89 11.55
N ASP A 32 0.33 -16.87 11.86
CA ASP A 32 -0.02 -15.82 12.82
C ASP A 32 -0.78 -14.64 12.19
N TYR A 33 -0.79 -14.53 10.85
CA TYR A 33 -1.39 -13.41 10.13
C TYR A 33 -2.08 -13.86 8.84
N ILE A 34 -3.33 -13.46 8.67
CA ILE A 34 -3.96 -13.50 7.34
C ILE A 34 -3.46 -12.27 6.61
N SER A 35 -2.68 -12.46 5.54
CA SER A 35 -2.06 -11.35 4.80
C SER A 35 -2.30 -11.45 3.29
N MET A 36 -2.38 -10.29 2.64
CA MET A 36 -2.53 -10.15 1.21
C MET A 36 -1.58 -9.07 0.73
N ILE A 37 -0.71 -9.40 -0.22
CA ILE A 37 0.30 -8.49 -0.74
C ILE A 37 0.08 -8.30 -2.24
N TYR A 38 0.00 -7.04 -2.65
CA TYR A 38 0.04 -6.59 -4.04
C TYR A 38 1.37 -5.91 -4.31
N ARG A 39 2.02 -6.29 -5.43
CA ARG A 39 3.21 -5.62 -5.97
C ARG A 39 3.08 -5.57 -7.49
N GLY A 40 3.15 -4.39 -8.10
CA GLY A 40 2.94 -4.30 -9.55
C GLY A 40 3.22 -2.94 -10.19
N LYS A 41 2.95 -2.84 -11.49
CA LYS A 41 3.23 -1.68 -12.37
C LYS A 41 2.35 -0.44 -12.10
N GLY A 42 1.57 -0.44 -11.03
CA GLY A 42 0.63 0.63 -10.73
C GLY A 42 -0.80 0.30 -11.18
N VAL A 43 -1.72 0.19 -10.22
CA VAL A 43 -3.17 0.12 -10.45
C VAL A 43 -3.81 1.35 -9.82
N LYS A 44 -4.87 1.91 -10.43
CA LYS A 44 -5.57 3.05 -9.82
C LYS A 44 -6.25 2.63 -8.53
N ILE A 45 -6.46 3.59 -7.62
CA ILE A 45 -7.08 3.34 -6.32
C ILE A 45 -8.44 2.63 -6.45
N ASP A 46 -9.28 3.07 -7.39
CA ASP A 46 -10.63 2.54 -7.62
C ASP A 46 -10.67 1.17 -8.30
N GLU A 47 -9.56 0.77 -8.93
CA GLU A 47 -9.36 -0.51 -9.60
C GLU A 47 -8.57 -1.51 -8.74
N HIS A 48 -8.03 -1.08 -7.59
CA HIS A 48 -7.13 -1.89 -6.78
C HIS A 48 -7.88 -3.04 -6.07
N PRO A 49 -7.35 -4.28 -6.09
CA PRO A 49 -8.02 -5.44 -5.47
C PRO A 49 -8.21 -5.31 -3.95
N LEU A 50 -7.40 -4.48 -3.29
CA LEU A 50 -7.47 -4.21 -1.85
C LEU A 50 -8.14 -2.88 -1.49
N LYS A 51 -8.81 -2.20 -2.43
CA LYS A 51 -9.40 -0.87 -2.20
C LYS A 51 -10.44 -0.80 -1.08
N ASP A 52 -11.13 -1.91 -0.83
CA ASP A 52 -12.16 -2.00 0.23
C ASP A 52 -11.57 -2.44 1.58
N ARG A 53 -10.25 -2.70 1.63
CA ARG A 53 -9.51 -3.14 2.83
C ARG A 53 -8.48 -2.13 3.31
N LEU A 54 -7.94 -1.30 2.41
CA LEU A 54 -7.03 -0.22 2.75
C LEU A 54 -7.67 1.14 2.50
N TYR A 55 -7.47 2.07 3.41
CA TYR A 55 -7.83 3.47 3.22
C TYR A 55 -6.78 4.17 2.33
N MET A 56 -6.88 3.92 1.02
CA MET A 56 -5.97 4.48 0.04
C MET A 56 -6.34 5.91 -0.36
N TYR A 57 -5.35 6.80 -0.32
CA TYR A 57 -5.46 8.21 -0.66
C TYR A 57 -4.50 8.62 -1.80
N GLY A 58 -4.75 9.80 -2.36
CA GLY A 58 -3.88 10.43 -3.35
C GLY A 58 -2.47 10.78 -2.84
N CYS A 59 -1.72 11.50 -3.65
CA CYS A 59 -0.32 11.82 -3.40
C CYS A 59 -0.15 12.68 -2.13
N GLY A 60 0.71 12.25 -1.19
CA GLY A 60 0.99 13.04 0.02
C GLY A 60 1.71 14.36 -0.25
N ASN A 61 2.42 14.49 -1.38
CA ASN A 61 3.19 15.69 -1.70
C ASN A 61 2.35 16.79 -2.38
N CYS A 62 1.66 16.47 -3.48
CA CYS A 62 0.90 17.46 -4.28
C CYS A 62 -0.61 17.33 -4.15
N ARG A 63 -1.09 16.38 -3.34
CA ARG A 63 -2.52 16.07 -3.12
C ARG A 63 -3.30 15.68 -4.39
N SER A 64 -2.60 15.41 -5.50
CA SER A 64 -3.23 14.88 -6.71
C SER A 64 -3.83 13.50 -6.46
N ILE A 65 -5.00 13.27 -7.06
CA ILE A 65 -5.67 11.97 -7.10
C ILE A 65 -5.17 11.11 -8.27
N ASN A 66 -4.37 11.68 -9.18
CA ASN A 66 -3.79 10.97 -10.32
C ASN A 66 -2.57 10.16 -9.84
N VAL A 67 -2.86 9.08 -9.13
CA VAL A 67 -1.87 8.19 -8.54
C VAL A 67 -2.10 6.74 -8.93
N ARG A 68 -1.03 5.97 -8.89
CA ARG A 68 -1.05 4.52 -9.10
C ARG A 68 -0.44 3.82 -7.89
N ILE A 69 -1.16 2.83 -7.37
CA ILE A 69 -0.70 1.96 -6.29
C ILE A 69 0.28 0.94 -6.87
N ILE A 70 1.53 1.01 -6.44
CA ILE A 70 2.62 0.11 -6.89
C ILE A 70 2.90 -1.01 -5.89
N TYR A 71 2.50 -0.80 -4.64
CA TYR A 71 2.60 -1.74 -3.54
C TYR A 71 1.41 -1.54 -2.61
N ALA A 72 0.82 -2.63 -2.12
CA ALA A 72 -0.10 -2.58 -1.00
C ALA A 72 -0.05 -3.91 -0.24
N GLN A 73 -0.04 -3.87 1.07
CA GLN A 73 -0.19 -5.03 1.92
C GLN A 73 -1.28 -4.76 2.95
N TRP A 74 -2.08 -5.79 3.19
CA TRP A 74 -3.08 -5.82 4.24
C TRP A 74 -2.87 -7.09 5.03
N SER A 75 -2.85 -7.01 6.35
CA SER A 75 -2.69 -8.16 7.22
C SER A 75 -3.45 -7.98 8.52
N VAL A 76 -4.07 -9.06 9.00
CA VAL A 76 -4.74 -9.11 10.31
C VAL A 76 -4.15 -10.24 11.13
N SER A 77 -3.76 -9.93 12.38
CA SER A 77 -3.32 -10.96 13.32
C SER A 77 -4.46 -11.92 13.64
N VAL A 78 -4.23 -13.23 13.53
CA VAL A 78 -5.24 -14.23 13.92
C VAL A 78 -5.43 -14.33 15.44
N VAL A 79 -4.48 -13.78 16.22
CA VAL A 79 -4.46 -13.89 17.69
C VAL A 79 -5.08 -12.65 18.35
N SER A 80 -4.64 -11.46 17.95
CA SER A 80 -5.11 -10.20 18.55
C SER A 80 -6.22 -9.52 17.76
N ALA A 81 -6.49 -9.96 16.53
CA ALA A 81 -7.32 -9.25 15.56
C ALA A 81 -6.80 -7.85 15.17
N ASN A 82 -5.55 -7.51 15.50
CA ASN A 82 -4.95 -6.24 15.12
C ASN A 82 -4.75 -6.18 13.60
N GLU A 83 -5.20 -5.07 13.01
CA GLU A 83 -5.05 -4.79 11.60
C GLU A 83 -3.77 -3.99 11.33
N TYR A 84 -3.04 -4.42 10.30
CA TYR A 84 -1.90 -3.71 9.74
C TYR A 84 -2.10 -3.57 8.24
N TRP A 85 -1.82 -2.39 7.72
CA TRP A 85 -1.75 -2.20 6.29
C TRP A 85 -0.72 -1.15 5.91
N ASP A 86 -0.17 -1.30 4.72
CA ASP A 86 0.78 -0.38 4.14
C ASP A 86 0.59 -0.32 2.63
N TYR A 87 0.82 0.85 2.04
CA TYR A 87 0.75 0.99 0.60
C TYR A 87 1.68 2.08 0.10
N GLU A 88 2.09 1.95 -1.15
CA GLU A 88 2.92 2.93 -1.84
C GLU A 88 2.24 3.38 -3.12
N VAL A 89 2.27 4.69 -3.35
CA VAL A 89 1.70 5.32 -4.53
C VAL A 89 2.76 6.07 -5.31
N PHE A 90 2.66 5.99 -6.63
CA PHE A 90 3.34 6.87 -7.54
C PHE A 90 2.38 7.94 -8.05
N CYS A 91 2.76 9.21 -7.94
CA CYS A 91 1.97 10.32 -8.46
C CYS A 91 2.34 10.62 -9.91
N ASP A 92 1.38 10.56 -10.83
CA ASP A 92 1.63 10.84 -12.24
C ASP A 92 1.80 12.33 -12.53
N ASP A 93 1.38 13.22 -11.63
CA ASP A 93 1.52 14.66 -11.84
C ASP A 93 2.89 15.17 -11.35
N CYS A 94 3.23 14.92 -10.07
CA CYS A 94 4.50 15.40 -9.51
C CYS A 94 5.64 14.38 -9.56
N LYS A 95 5.40 13.17 -10.09
CA LYS A 95 6.38 12.09 -10.25
C LYS A 95 7.09 11.68 -8.94
N LYS A 96 6.45 11.94 -7.80
CA LYS A 96 6.94 11.54 -6.47
C LYS A 96 6.21 10.31 -5.96
N TYR A 97 6.85 9.62 -5.03
CA TYR A 97 6.27 8.48 -4.33
C TYR A 97 5.73 8.92 -2.98
N THR A 98 4.78 8.17 -2.44
CA THR A 98 4.32 8.33 -1.06
C THR A 98 4.02 6.95 -0.52
N SER A 99 4.69 6.58 0.56
CA SER A 99 4.36 5.37 1.34
C SER A 99 3.47 5.78 2.50
N ARG A 100 2.52 4.92 2.88
CA ARG A 100 1.72 5.05 4.09
C ARG A 100 1.63 3.71 4.79
N SER A 101 1.54 3.74 6.10
CA SER A 101 1.37 2.54 6.93
C SER A 101 0.41 2.85 8.07
N PHE A 102 -0.31 1.84 8.51
CA PHE A 102 -1.20 1.85 9.65
C PHE A 102 -1.00 0.55 10.41
N SER A 103 -1.07 0.65 11.73
CA SER A 103 -1.03 -0.49 12.63
C SER A 103 -1.95 -0.23 13.80
N GLU A 104 -2.89 -1.12 14.05
CA GLU A 104 -3.66 -1.13 15.28
C GLU A 104 -2.82 -1.77 16.40
N ASN A 105 -2.71 -1.07 17.53
CA ASN A 105 -1.93 -1.49 18.70
C ASN A 105 -2.86 -1.80 19.87
#